data_AF-A0A257J3F5-F1
#
_entry.id   AF-A0A257J3F5-F1
#
_cell.length_a   1.000
_cell.length_b   1.000
_cell.length_c   1.000
_cell.angle_alpha   90.00
_cell.angle_beta   90.00
_cell.angle_gamma   90.00
#
_symmetry.space_group_name_H-M   'P 1'
#
loop_
_entity.id
_entity.type
_entity.pdbx_description
1 polymer ?
#
loop_
_entity_poly.entity_id
_entity_poly.type
_entity_poly.pdbx_seq_one_letter_code
_entity_poly.pdbx_strand_id
1 'polypeptide(L)'
;MDEYASLSCPHCAEFNNKVFPAFKAKYIDTGKVAYVLHEFITPPEQVAVAGFMLARCVPPSKYYQVVDDMFRRQARIYETQDLRGPIMAAGKAVGLSEDAVGACLQNQKALDALTARVQANIDTGITSTPTFMFNGVKVKEGEMSFQELEAAYAAALKARPGKKK
;
A
#
# COMPACT_ATOMS: atom_id res chain seq x y z
N MET A 1 -3.77 -8.83 -8.33
CA MET A 1 -2.40 -8.52 -7.92
C MET A 1 -2.52 -8.02 -6.51
N ASP A 2 -1.90 -8.73 -5.62
CA ASP A 2 -1.92 -8.47 -4.20
C ASP A 2 -0.51 -8.04 -3.84
N GLU A 3 -0.38 -6.87 -3.24
CA GLU A 3 0.88 -6.34 -2.74
C GLU A 3 0.79 -6.23 -1.22
N TYR A 4 1.70 -6.87 -0.52
CA TYR A 4 1.87 -6.71 0.92
C TYR A 4 2.96 -5.68 1.16
N ALA A 5 2.57 -4.51 1.66
CA ALA A 5 3.43 -3.35 1.74
C ALA A 5 3.25 -2.58 3.05
N SER A 6 4.31 -1.88 3.43
CA SER A 6 4.33 -0.99 4.58
C SER A 6 4.67 0.42 4.12
N LEU A 7 3.91 1.42 4.59
CA LEU A 7 4.20 2.84 4.31
C LEU A 7 5.51 3.33 4.92
N SER A 8 6.15 2.54 5.79
CA SER A 8 7.49 2.82 6.30
C SER A 8 8.61 2.07 5.54
N CYS A 9 8.28 1.18 4.61
CA CYS A 9 9.29 0.41 3.87
C CYS A 9 9.84 1.23 2.68
N PRO A 10 11.18 1.47 2.59
CA PRO A 10 11.78 2.18 1.46
C PRO A 10 11.59 1.50 0.12
N HIS A 11 11.69 0.17 0.09
CA HIS A 11 11.49 -0.64 -1.11
C HIS A 11 10.04 -0.58 -1.62
N CYS A 12 9.05 -0.48 -0.72
CA CYS A 12 7.67 -0.26 -1.11
C CYS A 12 7.48 1.13 -1.73
N ALA A 13 8.12 2.16 -1.16
CA ALA A 13 8.05 3.52 -1.68
C ALA A 13 8.69 3.64 -3.07
N GLU A 14 9.86 3.04 -3.26
CA GLU A 14 10.57 3.02 -4.54
C GLU A 14 9.74 2.32 -5.62
N PHE A 15 9.20 1.14 -5.32
CA PHE A 15 8.25 0.45 -6.20
C PHE A 15 7.05 1.33 -6.57
N ASN A 16 6.38 1.90 -5.57
CA ASN A 16 5.20 2.72 -5.75
C ASN A 16 5.48 3.97 -6.60
N ASN A 17 6.64 4.59 -6.40
CA ASN A 17 6.97 5.85 -7.06
C ASN A 17 7.51 5.64 -8.47
N LYS A 18 8.26 4.56 -8.73
CA LYS A 18 9.00 4.37 -9.99
C LYS A 18 8.43 3.32 -10.92
N VAL A 19 7.77 2.29 -10.39
CA VAL A 19 7.33 1.12 -11.19
C VAL A 19 5.81 1.06 -11.29
N PHE A 20 5.13 1.20 -10.16
CA PHE A 20 3.68 1.05 -10.07
C PHE A 20 2.88 1.96 -11.03
N PRO A 21 3.25 3.23 -11.31
CA PRO A 21 2.44 4.11 -12.14
C PRO A 21 2.28 3.59 -13.59
N ALA A 22 3.36 3.07 -14.17
CA ALA A 22 3.33 2.50 -15.52
C ALA A 22 2.49 1.22 -15.56
N PHE A 23 2.61 0.37 -14.53
CA PHE A 23 1.83 -0.87 -14.45
C PHE A 23 0.34 -0.59 -14.24
N LYS A 24 0.03 0.35 -13.34
CA LYS A 24 -1.34 0.80 -13.07
C LYS A 24 -2.03 1.30 -14.33
N ALA A 25 -1.40 2.21 -15.06
CA ALA A 25 -1.95 2.76 -16.30
C ALA A 25 -2.20 1.67 -17.36
N LYS A 26 -1.29 0.70 -17.49
CA LYS A 26 -1.39 -0.34 -18.52
C LYS A 26 -2.39 -1.44 -18.18
N TYR A 27 -2.51 -1.82 -16.91
CA TYR A 27 -3.23 -3.04 -16.50
C TYR A 27 -4.35 -2.83 -15.49
N ILE A 28 -4.19 -1.93 -14.52
CA ILE A 28 -5.20 -1.72 -13.47
C ILE A 28 -6.30 -0.79 -13.99
N ASP A 29 -5.92 0.35 -14.56
CA ASP A 29 -6.84 1.36 -15.09
C ASP A 29 -7.62 0.86 -16.31
N THR A 30 -7.07 -0.13 -17.02
CA THR A 30 -7.75 -0.81 -18.14
C THR A 30 -8.59 -2.02 -17.71
N GLY A 31 -8.68 -2.30 -16.41
CA GLY A 31 -9.48 -3.40 -15.85
C GLY A 31 -8.91 -4.81 -16.08
N LYS A 32 -7.66 -4.93 -16.54
CA LYS A 32 -6.99 -6.22 -16.77
C LYS A 32 -6.50 -6.87 -15.49
N VAL A 33 -6.20 -6.07 -14.46
CA VAL A 33 -5.71 -6.52 -13.16
C VAL A 33 -6.49 -5.79 -12.06
N ALA A 34 -7.10 -6.55 -11.16
CA ALA A 34 -7.54 -6.01 -9.88
C ALA A 34 -6.32 -5.90 -8.95
N TYR A 35 -6.17 -4.76 -8.28
CA TYR A 35 -5.08 -4.49 -7.34
C TYR A 35 -5.61 -4.32 -5.93
N VAL A 36 -4.94 -4.99 -4.99
CA VAL A 36 -5.21 -4.87 -3.55
C VAL A 36 -3.88 -4.66 -2.84
N LEU A 37 -3.79 -3.59 -2.06
CA LEU A 37 -2.69 -3.39 -1.12
C LEU A 37 -3.10 -3.93 0.26
N HIS A 38 -2.31 -4.85 0.76
CA HIS A 38 -2.41 -5.46 2.07
C HIS A 38 -1.43 -4.78 3.03
N GLU A 39 -1.98 -4.26 4.12
CA GLU A 39 -1.26 -3.42 5.08
C GLU A 39 -0.31 -4.26 5.93
N PHE A 40 0.96 -3.84 6.01
CA PHE A 40 1.96 -4.33 6.96
C PHE A 40 2.52 -3.15 7.76
N ILE A 41 2.92 -3.40 9.01
CA ILE A 41 3.58 -2.41 9.86
C ILE A 41 5.03 -2.85 10.04
N THR A 42 5.97 -2.07 9.49
CA THR A 42 7.40 -2.28 9.68
C THR A 42 8.03 -1.08 10.41
N PRO A 43 9.19 -1.23 11.07
CA PRO A 43 9.91 -0.09 11.63
C PRO A 43 10.28 0.93 10.55
N PRO A 44 10.21 2.25 10.82
CA PRO A 44 9.59 2.88 11.99
C PRO A 44 8.05 2.79 11.97
N GLU A 45 7.48 2.13 12.98
CA GLU A 45 6.06 1.73 13.00
C GLU A 45 5.10 2.92 12.94
N GLN A 46 5.46 4.03 13.61
CA GLN A 46 4.64 5.24 13.67
C GLN A 46 4.34 5.82 12.29
N VAL A 47 5.25 5.65 11.32
CA VAL A 47 5.06 6.12 9.95
C VAL A 47 4.02 5.25 9.24
N ALA A 48 4.15 3.93 9.37
CA ALA A 48 3.22 2.98 8.79
C ALA A 48 1.81 3.11 9.38
N VAL A 49 1.71 3.14 10.72
CA VAL A 49 0.45 3.28 11.44
C VAL A 49 -0.23 4.60 11.09
N ALA A 50 0.46 5.74 11.21
CA ALA A 50 -0.15 7.04 10.94
C ALA A 50 -0.62 7.16 9.48
N GLY A 51 0.17 6.66 8.53
CA GLY A 51 -0.19 6.68 7.11
C GLY A 51 -1.42 5.83 6.80
N PHE A 52 -1.51 4.60 7.32
CA PHE A 52 -2.66 3.73 7.08
C PHE A 52 -3.91 4.17 7.86
N MET A 53 -3.75 4.70 9.07
CA MET A 53 -4.84 5.33 9.82
C MET A 53 -5.45 6.49 9.03
N LEU A 54 -4.60 7.37 8.47
CA LEU A 54 -5.05 8.46 7.62
C LEU A 54 -5.75 7.95 6.35
N ALA A 55 -5.16 6.96 5.67
CA ALA A 55 -5.72 6.39 4.44
C ALA A 55 -7.09 5.74 4.66
N ARG A 56 -7.33 5.15 5.85
CA ARG A 56 -8.61 4.55 6.24
C ARG A 56 -9.62 5.56 6.79
N CYS A 57 -9.19 6.78 7.11
CA CYS A 57 -10.07 7.83 7.61
C CYS A 57 -10.83 8.60 6.50
N VAL A 58 -10.45 8.38 5.24
CA VAL A 58 -11.09 9.00 4.07
C VAL A 58 -12.04 8.03 3.37
N PRO A 59 -12.95 8.52 2.49
CA PRO A 59 -13.75 7.64 1.67
C PRO A 59 -12.89 6.63 0.90
N PRO A 60 -13.38 5.40 0.67
CA PRO A 60 -12.58 4.34 0.01
C PRO A 60 -11.98 4.75 -1.34
N SER A 61 -12.66 5.63 -2.09
CA SER A 61 -12.18 6.16 -3.36
C SER A 61 -10.91 7.00 -3.27
N LYS A 62 -10.53 7.48 -2.08
CA LYS A 62 -9.33 8.27 -1.81
C LYS A 62 -8.22 7.48 -1.10
N TYR A 63 -8.46 6.21 -0.74
CA TYR A 63 -7.49 5.39 0.00
C TYR A 63 -6.12 5.34 -0.70
N TYR A 64 -6.10 4.95 -1.98
CA TYR A 64 -4.85 4.86 -2.75
C TYR A 64 -4.20 6.23 -2.96
N GLN A 65 -4.98 7.31 -3.06
CA GLN A 65 -4.42 8.65 -3.15
C GLN A 65 -3.59 9.01 -1.90
N VAL A 66 -4.07 8.65 -0.71
CA VAL A 66 -3.33 8.88 0.55
C VAL A 66 -2.10 7.98 0.62
N VAL A 67 -2.24 6.68 0.29
CA VAL A 67 -1.13 5.73 0.27
C VAL A 67 -0.01 6.21 -0.66
N ASP A 68 -0.35 6.59 -1.90
CA ASP A 68 0.61 7.09 -2.87
C ASP A 68 1.31 8.36 -2.37
N ASP A 69 0.57 9.26 -1.72
CA ASP A 69 1.12 10.51 -1.19
C ASP A 69 2.07 10.26 -0.01
N MET A 70 1.74 9.30 0.86
CA MET A 70 2.61 8.90 1.95
C MET A 70 3.90 8.27 1.44
N PHE A 71 3.85 7.41 0.42
CA PHE A 71 5.05 6.87 -0.21
C PHE A 71 5.91 7.95 -0.87
N ARG A 72 5.32 8.94 -1.54
CA ARG A 72 6.07 10.08 -2.11
C ARG A 72 6.74 10.94 -1.04
N ARG A 73 6.13 11.07 0.13
CA ARG A 73 6.66 11.88 1.25
C ARG A 73 7.63 11.13 2.14
N GLN A 74 7.74 9.81 2.00
CA GLN A 74 8.50 8.96 2.91
C GLN A 74 9.97 9.39 3.05
N ALA A 75 10.65 9.70 1.95
CA ALA A 75 12.04 10.18 1.98
C ALA A 75 12.20 11.43 2.86
N ARG A 76 11.31 12.42 2.68
CA ARG A 76 11.30 13.63 3.50
C ARG A 76 11.07 13.31 4.99
N ILE A 77 10.14 12.42 5.32
CA ILE A 77 9.87 12.02 6.72
C ILE A 77 11.16 11.51 7.37
N TYR A 78 11.97 10.74 6.65
CA TYR A 78 13.21 10.16 7.17
C TYR A 78 14.35 11.17 7.22
N GLU A 79 14.49 11.99 6.20
CA GLU A 79 15.50 13.06 6.15
C GLU A 79 15.29 14.10 7.26
N THR A 80 14.04 14.51 7.51
CA THR A 80 13.74 15.59 8.46
C THR A 80 13.32 15.08 9.84
N GLN A 81 13.12 13.76 9.99
CA GLN A 81 12.53 13.13 11.18
C GLN A 81 11.18 13.75 11.61
N ASP A 82 10.47 14.36 10.66
CA ASP A 82 9.18 15.02 10.87
C ASP A 82 8.08 14.22 10.17
N LEU A 83 7.25 13.55 10.98
CA LEU A 83 6.05 12.85 10.50
C LEU A 83 4.83 13.78 10.45
N ARG A 84 4.73 14.76 11.36
CA ARG A 84 3.53 15.60 11.53
C ARG A 84 3.26 16.41 10.27
N GLY A 85 4.27 17.12 9.76
CA GLY A 85 4.12 17.95 8.56
C GLY A 85 3.62 17.15 7.34
N PRO A 86 4.28 16.05 6.97
CA PRO A 86 3.86 15.18 5.88
C PRO A 86 2.46 14.59 6.04
N ILE A 87 2.09 14.12 7.23
CA ILE A 87 0.75 13.56 7.50
C ILE A 87 -0.34 14.63 7.38
N MET A 88 -0.10 15.83 7.93
CA MET A 88 -1.04 16.95 7.79
C MET A 88 -1.20 17.37 6.33
N ALA A 89 -0.10 17.43 5.57
CA ALA A 89 -0.14 17.74 4.16
C ALA A 89 -0.90 16.67 3.34
N ALA A 90 -0.69 15.39 3.64
CA ALA A 90 -1.42 14.29 3.01
C ALA A 90 -2.93 14.37 3.31
N GLY A 91 -3.33 14.65 4.55
CA GLY A 91 -4.73 14.82 4.94
C GLY A 91 -5.39 16.02 4.24
N LYS A 92 -4.68 17.14 4.16
CA LYS A 92 -5.15 18.33 3.44
C LYS A 92 -5.35 18.06 1.95
N ALA A 93 -4.45 17.30 1.31
CA ALA A 93 -4.54 16.96 -0.11
C ALA A 93 -5.81 16.15 -0.46
N VAL A 94 -6.41 15.49 0.52
CA VAL A 94 -7.68 14.75 0.39
C VAL A 94 -8.88 15.47 1.01
N GLY A 95 -8.70 16.70 1.48
CA GLY A 95 -9.76 17.59 1.95
C GLY A 95 -10.09 17.49 3.43
N LEU A 96 -9.21 16.91 4.26
CA LEU A 96 -9.36 16.93 5.72
C LEU A 96 -8.85 18.26 6.31
N SER A 97 -9.51 18.72 7.38
CA SER A 97 -8.96 19.76 8.25
C SER A 97 -7.88 19.18 9.18
N GLU A 98 -7.09 20.05 9.81
CA GLU A 98 -6.09 19.61 10.80
C GLU A 98 -6.74 18.86 11.97
N ASP A 99 -7.87 19.35 12.48
CA ASP A 99 -8.65 18.68 13.54
C ASP A 99 -9.14 17.30 13.09
N ALA A 100 -9.59 17.17 11.84
CA ALA A 100 -10.01 15.89 11.29
C ALA A 100 -8.82 14.92 11.21
N VAL A 101 -7.65 15.37 10.74
CA VAL A 101 -6.43 14.54 10.75
C VAL A 101 -6.07 14.13 12.18
N GLY A 102 -6.12 15.03 13.15
CA GLY A 102 -5.90 14.73 14.56
C GLY A 102 -6.87 13.66 15.09
N ALA A 103 -8.16 13.83 14.82
CA ALA A 103 -9.19 12.87 15.21
C ALA A 103 -9.01 11.49 14.55
N CYS A 104 -8.58 11.46 13.27
CA CYS A 104 -8.25 10.21 12.57
C CYS A 104 -7.15 9.43 13.31
N LEU A 105 -6.06 10.11 13.66
CA LEU A 105 -4.89 9.46 14.29
C LEU A 105 -5.15 9.03 15.73
N GLN A 106 -6.15 9.60 16.40
CA GLN A 106 -6.54 9.26 17.78
C GLN A 106 -7.70 8.25 17.85
N ASN A 107 -8.20 7.77 16.71
CA ASN A 107 -9.34 6.86 16.68
C ASN A 107 -8.94 5.43 17.07
N GLN A 108 -9.16 5.06 18.32
CA GLN A 108 -8.80 3.74 18.85
C GLN A 108 -9.46 2.59 18.07
N LYS A 109 -10.73 2.71 17.69
CA LYS A 109 -11.42 1.65 16.93
C LYS A 109 -10.80 1.42 15.56
N ALA A 110 -10.35 2.50 14.90
CA ALA A 110 -9.66 2.39 13.62
C ALA A 110 -8.27 1.75 13.78
N LEU A 111 -7.56 2.06 14.88
CA LEU A 111 -6.29 1.44 15.22
C LEU A 111 -6.45 -0.06 15.49
N ASP A 112 -7.44 -0.46 16.31
CA ASP A 112 -7.72 -1.87 16.58
C ASP A 112 -8.04 -2.63 15.29
N ALA A 113 -8.82 -2.02 14.40
CA ALA A 113 -9.14 -2.61 13.10
C ALA A 113 -7.89 -2.72 12.19
N LEU A 114 -6.97 -1.76 12.23
CA LEU A 114 -5.69 -1.83 11.53
C LEU A 114 -4.83 -2.97 12.06
N THR A 115 -4.68 -3.07 13.38
CA THR A 115 -3.93 -4.17 14.02
C THR A 115 -4.51 -5.53 13.64
N ALA A 116 -5.84 -5.69 13.66
CA ALA A 116 -6.48 -6.94 13.26
C ALA A 116 -6.23 -7.30 11.78
N ARG A 117 -6.26 -6.33 10.87
CA ARG A 117 -5.95 -6.56 9.44
C ARG A 117 -4.49 -6.95 9.24
N VAL A 118 -3.57 -6.24 9.90
CA VAL A 118 -2.13 -6.53 9.80
C VAL A 118 -1.84 -7.92 10.34
N GLN A 119 -2.44 -8.32 11.47
CA GLN A 119 -2.30 -9.68 11.99
C GLN A 119 -2.82 -10.73 11.02
N ALA A 120 -4.00 -10.52 10.44
CA ALA A 120 -4.55 -11.43 9.43
C ALA A 120 -3.63 -11.56 8.20
N ASN A 121 -2.94 -10.48 7.81
CA ASN A 121 -1.96 -10.52 6.74
C ASN A 121 -0.69 -11.29 7.14
N ILE A 122 -0.19 -11.12 8.37
CA ILE A 122 0.95 -11.88 8.90
C ILE A 122 0.63 -13.38 8.92
N ASP A 123 -0.58 -13.75 9.30
CA ASP A 123 -1.03 -15.15 9.39
C ASP A 123 -1.08 -15.86 8.01
N THR A 124 -0.97 -15.10 6.90
CA THR A 124 -0.83 -15.67 5.56
C THR A 124 0.59 -16.17 5.25
N GLY A 125 1.54 -16.01 6.18
CA GLY A 125 2.93 -16.47 6.04
C GLY A 125 3.83 -15.51 5.25
N ILE A 126 3.40 -14.27 5.04
CA ILE A 126 4.23 -13.21 4.44
C ILE A 126 5.18 -12.66 5.52
N THR A 127 6.48 -12.66 5.21
CA THR A 127 7.55 -12.29 6.16
C THR A 127 8.34 -11.05 5.78
N SER A 128 8.13 -10.50 4.58
CA SER A 128 8.87 -9.35 4.06
C SER A 128 7.99 -8.43 3.20
N THR A 129 8.38 -7.16 3.12
CA THR A 129 7.71 -6.15 2.29
C THR A 129 8.70 -5.49 1.32
N PRO A 130 8.32 -5.21 0.06
CA PRO A 130 7.06 -5.62 -0.54
C PRO A 130 7.06 -7.13 -0.85
N THR A 131 5.89 -7.76 -0.78
CA THR A 131 5.67 -9.10 -1.37
C THR A 131 4.52 -9.04 -2.35
N PHE A 132 4.68 -9.68 -3.51
CA PHE A 132 3.72 -9.67 -4.59
C PHE A 132 3.13 -11.05 -4.83
N MET A 133 1.82 -11.08 -5.02
CA MET A 133 1.09 -12.27 -5.45
C MET A 133 0.19 -11.98 -6.65
N PHE A 134 0.01 -13.00 -7.49
CA PHE A 134 -0.99 -13.01 -8.56
C PHE A 134 -1.87 -14.24 -8.43
N ASN A 135 -3.18 -14.02 -8.36
CA ASN A 135 -4.19 -15.10 -8.26
C ASN A 135 -3.88 -16.10 -7.12
N GLY A 136 -3.43 -15.61 -5.96
CA GLY A 136 -3.08 -16.45 -4.80
C GLY A 136 -1.72 -17.15 -4.88
N VAL A 137 -0.92 -16.91 -5.92
CA VAL A 137 0.44 -17.45 -6.04
C VAL A 137 1.46 -16.35 -5.75
N LYS A 138 2.38 -16.59 -4.80
CA LYS A 138 3.50 -15.69 -4.52
C LYS A 138 4.44 -15.66 -5.72
N VAL A 139 4.68 -14.46 -6.26
CA VAL A 139 5.54 -14.27 -7.43
C VAL A 139 6.90 -13.69 -7.08
N LYS A 140 6.99 -12.83 -6.05
CA LYS A 140 8.25 -12.24 -5.61
C LYS A 140 8.17 -11.68 -4.20
N GLU A 141 9.28 -11.77 -3.47
CA GLU A 141 9.59 -10.96 -2.29
C GLU A 141 10.64 -9.92 -2.67
N GLY A 142 10.50 -8.70 -2.17
CA GLY A 142 11.31 -7.55 -2.58
C GLY A 142 10.80 -6.85 -3.83
N GLU A 143 11.48 -5.78 -4.22
CA GLU A 143 11.05 -4.87 -5.29
C GLU A 143 10.90 -5.57 -6.63
N MET A 144 9.81 -5.28 -7.35
CA MET A 144 9.60 -5.74 -8.72
C MET A 144 9.93 -4.63 -9.70
N SER A 145 10.68 -4.95 -10.75
CA SER A 145 10.76 -4.14 -11.96
C SER A 145 9.48 -4.26 -12.79
N PHE A 146 9.29 -3.33 -13.73
CA PHE A 146 8.14 -3.37 -14.64
C PHE A 146 8.13 -4.68 -15.47
N GLN A 147 9.29 -5.12 -15.94
CA GLN A 147 9.43 -6.35 -16.73
C GLN A 147 9.06 -7.58 -15.91
N GLU A 148 9.44 -7.64 -14.64
CA GLU A 148 9.04 -8.73 -13.75
C GLU A 148 7.53 -8.74 -13.50
N LEU A 149 6.89 -7.57 -13.37
CA LEU A 149 5.44 -7.49 -13.26
C LEU A 149 4.73 -7.98 -14.53
N GLU A 150 5.26 -7.63 -15.71
CA GLU A 150 4.71 -8.12 -16.98
C GLU A 150 4.85 -9.64 -17.11
N ALA A 151 6.00 -10.18 -16.72
CA ALA A 151 6.23 -11.63 -16.71
C ALA A 151 5.29 -12.34 -15.73
N ALA A 152 5.13 -11.80 -14.52
CA ALA A 152 4.21 -12.34 -13.51
C ALA A 152 2.75 -12.30 -13.99
N TYR A 153 2.32 -11.20 -14.60
CA TYR A 153 0.99 -11.09 -15.19
C TYR A 153 0.78 -12.12 -16.31
N ALA A 154 1.73 -12.25 -17.24
CA ALA A 154 1.65 -13.21 -18.33
C ALA A 154 1.60 -14.67 -17.82
N ALA A 155 2.39 -15.00 -16.79
CA ALA A 155 2.35 -16.30 -16.14
C ALA A 155 1.00 -16.56 -15.47
N ALA A 156 0.45 -15.56 -14.75
CA ALA A 156 -0.84 -15.66 -14.08
C ALA A 156 -2.01 -15.89 -15.05
N LEU A 157 -1.94 -15.36 -16.28
CA LEU A 157 -2.94 -15.63 -17.32
C LEU A 157 -2.91 -17.08 -17.80
N LYS A 158 -1.72 -17.65 -17.97
CA LYS A 158 -1.54 -19.06 -18.37
C LYS A 158 -2.00 -20.03 -17.29
N ALA A 159 -1.79 -19.67 -16.03
CA ALA A 159 -2.12 -20.48 -14.87
C ALA A 159 -3.61 -20.44 -14.48
N ARG A 160 -4.45 -19.60 -15.09
CA ARG A 160 -5.90 -19.64 -14.83
C ARG A 160 -6.42 -21.01 -15.27
N PRO A 161 -6.86 -21.87 -14.33
CA PRO A 161 -7.64 -23.04 -14.73
C PRO A 161 -8.86 -22.48 -15.45
N GLY A 162 -9.16 -22.99 -16.64
CA GLY A 162 -10.32 -22.54 -17.42
C GLY A 162 -11.52 -22.46 -16.49
N LYS A 163 -12.24 -21.32 -16.54
CA LYS A 163 -13.56 -21.20 -15.91
C LYS A 163 -14.33 -22.46 -16.26
N LYS A 164 -14.52 -23.38 -15.31
CA LYS A 164 -15.57 -24.39 -15.46
C LYS A 164 -16.85 -23.58 -15.60
N LYS A 165 -17.43 -23.66 -16.80
CA LYS A 165 -18.76 -23.13 -17.09
C LYS A 165 -19.77 -23.76 -16.15
#